data_AF-A0A1Q7ZA83-F1
#
_entry.id   AF-A0A1Q7ZA83-F1
#
_cell.length_a   1.000
_cell.length_b   1.000
_cell.length_c   1.000
_cell.angle_alpha   90.00
_cell.angle_beta   90.00
_cell.angle_gamma   90.00
#
_symmetry.space_group_name_H-M   'P 1'
#
loop_
_entity.id
_entity.type
_entity.pdbx_description
1 polymer ?
#
loop_
_entity_poly.entity_id
_entity_poly.type
_entity_poly.pdbx_seq_one_letter_code
_entity_poly.pdbx_strand_id
1 'polypeptide(L)'
;MKKRNGTAKQFVICIDNSGYPASLELHKIYSVLPDQRAAEDDYLRVIDESGEDYLYSAKRFLPVNLPEQAQRSIVRKVRESTMLAKASSRSSNRITRKSRQRRHSRAARG
;
A
#
# COMPACT_ATOMS: atom_id res chain seq x y z
N MET A 1 23.27 18.10 13.56
CA MET A 1 22.94 16.96 12.68
C MET A 1 21.54 16.43 13.01
N LYS A 2 20.54 16.62 12.14
CA LYS A 2 19.20 16.02 12.33
C LYS A 2 19.28 14.56 11.88
N LYS A 3 19.31 13.62 12.83
CA LYS A 3 19.12 12.19 12.54
C LYS A 3 17.81 12.07 11.77
N ARG A 4 17.88 11.59 10.53
CA ARG A 4 16.70 11.12 9.82
C ARG A 4 16.28 9.86 10.56
N ASN A 5 15.43 10.01 11.58
CA ASN A 5 14.75 8.90 12.21
C ASN A 5 13.87 8.28 11.11
N GLY A 6 14.45 7.33 10.36
CA GLY A 6 13.66 6.48 9.49
C GLY A 6 12.61 5.87 10.40
N THR A 7 11.35 6.23 10.18
CA THR A 7 10.20 5.74 10.95
C THR A 7 10.34 4.23 11.05
N ALA A 8 10.63 3.73 12.24
CA ALA A 8 10.70 2.29 12.48
C ALA A 8 9.36 1.72 12.01
N LYS A 9 9.41 0.78 11.07
CA LYS A 9 8.18 0.19 10.53
C LYS A 9 7.51 -0.58 11.65
N GLN A 10 6.29 -0.19 11.96
CA GLN A 10 5.45 -0.87 12.93
C GLN A 10 4.64 -1.95 12.21
N PHE A 11 4.45 -3.08 12.90
CA PHE A 11 3.68 -4.20 12.40
C PHE A 11 2.59 -4.55 13.38
N VAL A 12 1.47 -5.01 12.84
CA VAL A 12 0.31 -5.44 13.62
C VAL A 12 -0.25 -6.75 13.09
N ILE A 13 -0.86 -7.56 13.96
CA ILE A 13 -1.62 -8.75 13.60
C ILE A 13 -3.10 -8.43 13.67
N CYS A 14 -3.88 -8.81 12.66
CA CYS A 14 -5.33 -8.75 12.72
C CYS A 14 -5.86 -9.82 13.68
N ILE A 15 -6.59 -9.40 14.71
CA ILE A 15 -7.23 -10.28 15.71
C ILE A 15 -8.76 -10.27 15.60
N ASP A 16 -9.33 -9.36 14.81
CA ASP A 16 -10.77 -9.30 14.55
C ASP A 16 -11.05 -8.72 13.14
N ASN A 17 -11.57 -9.55 12.25
CA ASN A 17 -12.01 -9.13 10.90
C ASN A 17 -13.53 -8.99 10.77
N SER A 18 -14.27 -8.95 11.88
CA SER A 18 -15.73 -8.85 11.88
C SER A 18 -16.20 -7.61 11.13
N GLY A 19 -17.04 -7.80 10.11
CA GLY A 19 -17.51 -6.74 9.22
C GLY A 19 -16.60 -6.43 8.02
N TYR A 20 -15.38 -6.99 7.98
CA TYR A 20 -14.43 -6.85 6.87
C TYR A 20 -13.77 -8.17 6.43
N PRO A 21 -14.49 -9.29 6.28
CA PRO A 21 -13.87 -10.59 5.97
C PRO A 21 -13.19 -10.63 4.59
N ALA A 22 -13.58 -9.74 3.67
CA ALA A 22 -12.97 -9.63 2.35
C ALA A 22 -11.72 -8.72 2.32
N SER A 23 -11.53 -7.86 3.33
CA SER A 23 -10.45 -6.87 3.37
C SER A 23 -9.42 -7.15 4.46
N LEU A 24 -9.84 -7.81 5.55
CA LEU A 24 -9.01 -8.21 6.67
C LEU A 24 -8.99 -9.73 6.80
N GLU A 25 -7.78 -10.28 6.78
CA GLU A 25 -7.52 -11.69 7.03
C GLU A 25 -7.09 -11.85 8.48
N LEU A 26 -7.78 -12.73 9.20
CA LEU A 26 -7.48 -13.02 10.60
C LEU A 26 -6.07 -13.62 10.73
N HIS A 27 -5.34 -13.20 11.76
CA HIS A 27 -3.96 -13.58 12.07
C HIS A 27 -2.90 -13.15 11.05
N LYS A 28 -3.29 -12.40 10.02
CA LYS A 28 -2.35 -11.82 9.06
C LYS A 28 -1.62 -10.63 9.67
N ILE A 29 -0.34 -10.49 9.29
CA ILE A 29 0.51 -9.37 9.67
C ILE A 29 0.39 -8.26 8.63
N TYR A 30 0.12 -7.05 9.10
CA TYR A 30 0.04 -5.84 8.30
C TYR A 30 1.12 -4.83 8.73
N SER A 31 1.56 -3.98 7.79
CA SER A 31 2.46 -2.87 8.10
C SER A 31 1.65 -1.62 8.45
N VAL A 32 2.04 -0.88 9.48
CA VAL A 32 1.36 0.36 9.87
C VAL A 32 2.07 1.56 9.24
N LEU A 33 1.28 2.45 8.66
CA LEU A 33 1.71 3.78 8.22
C LEU A 33 1.41 4.79 9.34
N PRO A 34 2.42 5.52 9.86
CA PRO A 34 2.20 6.51 10.91
C PRO A 34 1.24 7.60 10.43
N ASP A 35 0.11 7.75 11.12
CA ASP A 35 -0.91 8.75 10.85
C ASP A 35 -1.41 9.28 12.20
N GLN A 36 -0.97 10.49 12.56
CA GLN A 36 -1.27 11.08 13.86
C GLN A 36 -2.75 11.39 14.02
N ARG A 37 -3.44 11.80 12.95
CA ARG A 37 -4.88 12.10 13.00
C ARG A 37 -5.69 10.83 13.21
N ALA A 38 -5.33 9.76 12.50
CA ALA A 38 -5.96 8.46 12.72
C ALA A 38 -5.76 7.97 14.16
N ALA A 39 -4.54 8.12 14.69
CA ALA A 39 -4.21 7.68 16.04
C ALA A 39 -4.97 8.45 17.13
N GLU A 40 -5.29 9.73 16.91
CA GLU A 40 -6.12 10.54 17.83
C GLU A 40 -7.53 9.95 18.01
N ASP A 41 -8.06 9.27 16.98
CA ASP A 41 -9.39 8.67 16.97
C ASP A 41 -9.41 7.15 17.19
N ASP A 42 -8.31 6.54 17.69
CA ASP A 42 -8.15 5.08 17.81
C ASP A 42 -8.26 4.32 16.47
N TYR A 43 -7.77 4.92 15.38
CA TYR A 43 -7.63 4.29 14.07
C TYR A 43 -6.16 4.02 13.71
N LEU A 44 -5.96 2.96 12.93
CA LEU A 44 -4.68 2.59 12.35
C LEU A 44 -4.79 2.57 10.83
N ARG A 45 -3.81 3.21 10.19
CA ARG A 45 -3.60 3.12 8.76
C ARG A 45 -2.68 1.93 8.47
N VAL A 46 -3.22 0.86 7.91
CA VAL A 46 -2.50 -0.38 7.60
C VAL A 46 -2.31 -0.53 6.10
N ILE A 47 -1.18 -1.11 5.70
CA ILE A 47 -0.85 -1.42 4.32
C ILE A 47 -1.05 -2.92 4.10
N ASP A 48 -1.81 -3.27 3.07
CA ASP A 48 -2.07 -4.65 2.68
C ASP A 48 -1.01 -5.18 1.68
N GLU A 49 -1.30 -6.33 1.05
CA GLU A 49 -0.38 -6.96 0.10
C GLU A 49 -0.34 -6.29 -1.27
N SER A 50 -1.37 -5.52 -1.62
CA SER A 50 -1.37 -4.69 -2.83
C SER A 50 -0.44 -3.48 -2.67
N GLY A 51 -0.19 -3.08 -1.42
CA GLY A 51 0.57 -1.88 -1.08
C GLY A 51 -0.31 -0.64 -0.97
N GLU A 52 -1.63 -0.82 -0.94
CA GLU A 52 -2.60 0.22 -0.67
C GLU A 52 -2.77 0.40 0.84
N ASP A 53 -3.03 1.63 1.26
CA ASP A 53 -3.28 1.97 2.65
C ASP A 53 -4.78 2.05 2.96
N TYR A 54 -5.17 1.42 4.06
CA TYR A 54 -6.54 1.35 4.52
C TYR A 54 -6.64 1.77 5.98
N LEU A 55 -7.76 2.37 6.35
CA LEU A 55 -8.00 2.88 7.70
C LEU A 55 -9.00 1.98 8.43
N TYR A 56 -8.60 1.46 9.58
CA TYR A 56 -9.44 0.59 10.42
C TYR A 56 -9.27 0.95 11.89
N SER A 57 -10.23 0.57 12.73
CA SER A 57 -10.09 0.76 14.18
C SER A 57 -8.91 -0.04 14.71
N ALA A 58 -8.08 0.61 15.54
CA ALA A 58 -6.92 0.02 16.19
C ALA A 58 -7.25 -1.23 17.00
N LYS A 59 -8.47 -1.32 17.55
CA LYS A 59 -8.96 -2.43 18.39
C LYS A 59 -8.98 -3.78 17.69
N ARG A 60 -8.97 -3.78 16.35
CA ARG A 60 -8.94 -4.99 15.51
C ARG A 60 -7.55 -5.60 15.39
N PHE A 61 -6.54 -4.90 15.92
CA PHE A 61 -5.15 -5.20 15.69
C PHE A 61 -4.36 -5.31 16.99
N LEU A 62 -3.37 -6.19 16.97
CA LEU A 62 -2.40 -6.33 18.04
C LEU A 62 -1.01 -5.91 17.54
N PRO A 63 -0.31 -4.95 18.18
CA PRO A 63 1.04 -4.59 17.81
C PRO A 63 2.01 -5.75 18.07
N VAL A 64 2.93 -5.96 17.12
CA VAL A 64 3.89 -7.06 17.17
C VAL A 64 5.28 -6.58 16.77
N ASN A 65 6.28 -6.98 17.57
CA ASN A 65 7.68 -6.82 17.24
C ASN A 65 8.17 -8.07 16.51
N LEU A 66 8.53 -7.89 15.24
CA LEU A 66 9.06 -8.97 14.40
C LEU A 66 10.59 -8.94 14.36
N PRO A 67 11.25 -10.11 14.28
CA PRO A 67 12.67 -10.18 13.96
C PRO A 67 12.96 -9.50 12.62
N GLU A 68 14.15 -8.91 12.48
CA GLU A 68 14.52 -8.11 11.31
C GLU A 68 14.35 -8.88 9.98
N GLN A 69 14.66 -10.18 9.98
CA GLN A 69 14.49 -11.04 8.81
C GLN A 69 13.02 -11.11 8.35
N ALA A 70 12.08 -11.25 9.28
CA ALA A 70 10.66 -11.27 8.97
C ALA A 70 10.18 -9.91 8.46
N GLN A 71 10.63 -8.81 9.09
CA GLN A 71 10.32 -7.45 8.62
C GLN A 71 10.77 -7.23 7.17
N ARG A 72 12.01 -7.65 6.83
CA ARG A 72 12.56 -7.53 5.47
C ARG A 72 11.75 -8.33 4.45
N SER A 73 11.35 -9.56 4.81
CA SER A 73 10.53 -10.43 3.96
C SER A 73 9.18 -9.79 3.61
N ILE A 74 8.47 -9.29 4.62
CA ILE A 74 7.16 -8.64 4.45
C ILE A 74 7.29 -7.38 3.59
N VAL A 75 8.27 -6.53 3.89
CA VAL A 75 8.51 -5.29 3.14
C VAL A 75 8.87 -5.55 1.67
N ARG A 76 9.61 -6.63 1.40
CA ARG A 76 9.98 -7.02 0.03
C ARG A 76 8.74 -7.39 -0.77
N LYS A 77 7.83 -8.19 -0.21
CA LYS A 77 6.59 -8.62 -0.88
C LYS A 77 5.76 -7.41 -1.33
N VAL A 78 5.53 -6.44 -0.45
CA VAL A 78 4.78 -5.21 -0.78
C VAL A 78 5.44 -4.43 -1.92
N ARG A 79 6.77 -4.27 -1.90
CA ARG A 79 7.51 -3.56 -2.95
C ARG A 79 7.38 -4.23 -4.31
N GLU A 80 7.45 -5.56 -4.36
CA GLU A 80 7.28 -6.32 -5.60
C GLU A 80 5.87 -6.12 -6.18
N SER A 81 4.83 -6.20 -5.35
CA SER A 81 3.44 -5.89 -5.76
C SER A 81 3.30 -4.47 -6.35
N THR A 82 3.82 -3.46 -5.64
CA THR A 82 3.73 -2.06 -6.11
C THR A 82 4.49 -1.85 -7.43
N MET A 83 5.62 -2.52 -7.62
CA MET A 83 6.41 -2.43 -8.86
C MET A 83 5.68 -3.04 -10.05
N LEU A 84 5.05 -4.20 -9.87
CA LEU A 84 4.23 -4.86 -10.90
C LEU A 84 3.04 -3.96 -11.31
N ALA A 85 2.33 -3.37 -10.34
CA ALA A 85 1.23 -2.44 -10.61
C ALA A 85 1.69 -1.20 -11.41
N LYS A 86 2.84 -0.61 -11.07
CA LYS A 86 3.42 0.54 -11.79
C LYS A 86 3.91 0.21 -13.20
N ALA A 87 4.43 -1.00 -13.43
CA ALA A 87 4.85 -1.44 -14.76
C ALA A 87 3.64 -1.55 -15.72
N SER A 88 2.53 -2.10 -15.24
CA SER A 88 1.29 -2.22 -16.02
C SER A 88 0.70 -0.86 -16.43
N SER A 89 0.62 0.10 -15.49
CA SER A 89 0.11 1.45 -15.76
C SER A 89 0.97 2.27 -16.75
N ARG A 90 2.30 2.09 -16.74
CA ARG A 90 3.21 2.71 -17.73
C ARG A 90 2.98 2.20 -19.15
N SER A 91 2.59 0.94 -19.31
CA SER A 91 2.28 0.36 -20.63
C SER A 91 0.98 0.96 -21.21
N SER A 92 -0.07 1.07 -20.40
CA SER A 92 -1.34 1.69 -20.80
C SER A 92 -1.21 3.16 -21.19
N ASN A 93 -0.43 3.95 -20.45
CA ASN A 93 -0.17 5.36 -20.78
C ASN A 93 0.66 5.56 -22.06
N ARG A 94 1.46 4.56 -22.47
CA ARG A 94 2.21 4.61 -23.74
C ARG A 94 1.28 4.36 -24.94
N ILE A 95 0.28 3.49 -24.79
CA ILE A 95 -0.68 3.15 -25.85
C ILE A 95 -1.62 4.35 -26.14
N THR A 96 -2.12 5.04 -25.11
CA THR A 96 -3.02 6.21 -25.28
C THR A 96 -2.35 7.42 -25.91
N ARG A 97 -1.05 7.64 -25.64
CA ARG A 97 -0.27 8.69 -26.32
C ARG A 97 -0.08 8.39 -27.81
N LYS A 98 0.17 7.13 -28.18
CA LYS A 98 0.38 6.73 -29.58
C LYS A 98 -0.91 6.79 -30.42
N SER A 99 -2.09 6.60 -29.79
CA SER A 99 -3.39 6.73 -30.47
C SER A 99 -3.85 8.18 -30.64
N ARG A 100 -3.54 9.09 -29.70
CA ARG A 100 -3.78 10.53 -29.83
C ARG A 100 -2.92 11.18 -30.93
N GLN A 101 -1.65 10.80 -31.04
CA GLN A 101 -0.75 11.32 -32.09
C GLN A 101 -1.24 10.97 -33.52
N ARG A 102 -1.86 9.80 -33.69
CA ARG A 102 -2.40 9.32 -34.97
C ARG A 102 -3.72 9.99 -35.40
N ARG A 103 -4.49 10.58 -34.48
CA ARG A 103 -5.75 11.26 -34.82
C ARG A 103 -5.52 12.68 -35.35
N HIS A 104 -4.52 13.41 -34.85
CA HIS A 104 -4.19 14.75 -35.35
C HIS A 104 -3.57 14.76 -36.76
N SER A 105 -3.04 13.64 -37.23
CA SER A 105 -2.39 13.54 -38.56
C SER A 105 -3.37 13.24 -39.71
N ARG A 106 -4.65 12.92 -39.43
CA ARG A 106 -5.67 12.66 -40.46
C ARG A 106 -6.63 13.83 -40.73
N ALA A 107 -6.57 14.91 -39.93
CA ALA A 107 -7.46 16.08 -40.08
C ALA A 107 -6.87 17.22 -40.92
N ALA A 108 -5.65 17.08 -41.47
CA ALA A 108 -4.95 18.10 -42.26
C ALA A 108 -4.83 17.76 -43.76
N ARG A 109 -5.67 16.83 -44.25
CA ARG A 109 -5.82 16.51 -45.68
C ARG A 109 -7.30 16.53 -46.03
N GLY A 110 -7.86 17.72 -46.13
CA GLY A 110 -9.20 18.02 -46.60
C GLY A 110 -9.17 19.41 -47.18
#